data_AF-A0A0D9YYR9-F1
#
_entry.id   AF-A0A0D9YYR9-F1
#
_cell.length_a   1.000
_cell.length_b   1.000
_cell.length_c   1.000
_cell.angle_alpha   90.00
_cell.angle_beta   90.00
_cell.angle_gamma   90.00
#
_symmetry.space_group_name_H-M   'P 1'
#
loop_
_entity.id
_entity.type
_entity.pdbx_description
1 polymer ?
#
loop_
_entity_poly.entity_id
_entity_poly.type
_entity_poly.pdbx_seq_one_letter_code
_entity_poly.pdbx_strand_id
1 'polypeptide(L)' 'MLVFLDSLHEKDDPYFDPIMDLMISNLQNAWDEAEESAMDFNSFEIFFPPVPREEN' A
#
# COMPACT_ATOMS: atom_id res chain seq x y z
N MET A 1 6.38 5.01 -5.65
CA MET A 1 6.30 4.89 -4.18
C MET A 1 4.83 4.77 -3.79
N LEU A 2 4.52 3.84 -2.89
CA LEU A 2 3.21 3.69 -2.26
C LEU A 2 3.34 4.10 -0.79
N VAL A 3 2.45 4.98 -0.33
CA VAL A 3 2.50 5.55 1.01
C VAL A 3 1.31 5.04 1.82
N PHE A 4 1.60 4.38 2.93
CA PHE A 4 0.59 3.86 3.85
C PHE A 4 0.54 4.76 5.08
N LEU A 5 -0.64 5.34 5.33
CA LEU A 5 -0.89 6.21 6.47
C LEU A 5 -1.82 5.44 7.43
N ASP A 6 -1.26 4.97 8.53
CA ASP A 6 -2.01 4.25 9.57
C ASP A 6 -1.64 4.81 10.95
N SER A 7 -2.64 5.30 11.68
CA SER A 7 -2.48 5.88 13.02
C SER A 7 -2.35 4.82 14.11
N LEU A 8 -2.64 3.55 13.82
CA LEU A 8 -2.71 2.44 14.78
C LEU A 8 -1.68 1.35 14.53
N HIS A 9 -1.47 0.93 13.28
CA HIS A 9 -0.52 -0.13 12.93
C HIS A 9 0.82 0.45 12.42
N GLU A 10 1.89 -0.33 12.51
CA GLU A 10 3.22 0.02 12.00
C GLU A 10 3.61 -0.82 10.78
N LYS A 11 4.70 -0.46 10.08
CA LYS A 11 5.12 -1.05 8.79
C LYS A 11 5.21 -2.58 8.78
N ASP A 12 5.57 -3.19 9.91
CA ASP A 12 5.78 -4.64 10.04
C ASP A 12 4.68 -5.30 10.92
N ASP A 13 3.55 -4.62 11.11
CA ASP A 13 2.41 -5.17 11.85
C ASP A 13 1.79 -6.33 11.07
N PRO A 14 1.54 -7.50 11.70
CA PRO A 14 0.89 -8.65 11.05
C PRO A 14 -0.48 -8.33 10.43
N TYR A 15 -1.12 -7.22 10.81
CA TYR A 15 -2.30 -6.70 10.15
C TYR A 15 -2.11 -6.53 8.64
N PHE A 16 -0.92 -6.10 8.20
CA PHE A 16 -0.66 -5.82 6.79
C PHE A 16 -0.32 -7.05 5.96
N ASP A 17 0.14 -8.15 6.57
CA ASP A 17 0.54 -9.37 5.85
C ASP A 17 -0.51 -9.84 4.81
N PRO A 18 -1.81 -9.99 5.15
CA PRO A 18 -2.80 -10.41 4.17
C PRO A 18 -3.29 -9.30 3.25
N ILE A 19 -3.11 -8.02 3.60
CA ILE A 19 -3.72 -6.88 2.91
C ILE A 19 -2.78 -6.27 1.88
N MET A 20 -1.47 -6.29 2.11
CA MET A 20 -0.48 -5.61 1.28
C MET A 20 -0.49 -6.15 -0.15
N ASP A 21 -0.41 -7.47 -0.31
CA ASP A 21 -0.44 -8.13 -1.61
C ASP A 21 -1.78 -7.91 -2.34
N LEU A 22 -2.90 -7.93 -1.60
CA LEU A 22 -4.22 -7.66 -2.16
C LEU A 22 -4.34 -6.22 -2.67
N MET A 23 -3.81 -5.25 -1.92
CA MET A 23 -3.83 -3.85 -2.33
C MET A 23 -3.00 -3.62 -3.59
N ILE A 24 -1.77 -4.13 -3.64
CA ILE A 24 -0.90 -3.98 -4.81
C ILE A 24 -1.52 -4.64 -6.04
N SER A 25 -2.06 -5.86 -5.89
CA SER A 25 -2.76 -6.56 -6.97
C SER A 25 -3.96 -5.78 -7.47
N ASN A 26 -4.77 -5.22 -6.57
CA ASN A 26 -5.93 -4.41 -6.96
C ASN A 26 -5.53 -3.12 -7.68
N LEU A 27 -4.45 -2.46 -7.26
CA LEU A 27 -3.92 -1.28 -7.95
C LEU A 27 -3.44 -1.64 -9.36
N GLN A 28 -2.72 -2.77 -9.49
CA GLN A 28 -2.26 -3.25 -10.79
C GLN A 28 -3.45 -3.54 -11.73
N ASN A 29 -4.45 -4.30 -11.26
CA ASN A 29 -5.62 -4.63 -12.06
C ASN A 29 -6.39 -3.37 -12.49
N ALA A 30 -6.60 -2.43 -11.57
CA ALA A 30 -7.31 -1.19 -11.89
C ALA A 30 -6.55 -0.33 -12.91
N TRP A 31 -5.22 -0.31 -12.85
CA TRP A 31 -4.40 0.41 -13.82
C TRP A 31 -4.41 -0.25 -15.18
N ASP A 32 -4.23 -1.57 -15.24
CA ASP A 32 -4.24 -2.35 -16.48
C ASP A 32 -5.58 -2.24 -17.22
N GLU A 33 -6.69 -2.07 -16.49
CA GLU A 33 -8.03 -1.84 -17.06
C GLU A 33 -8.24 -0.41 -17.57
N ALA A 34 -7.65 0.59 -16.90
CA ALA A 34 -7.94 2.00 -17.15
C ALA A 34 -6.96 2.66 -18.14
N GLU A 35 -5.70 2.24 -18.16
CA GLU A 35 -4.62 2.95 -18.81
C GLU A 35 -3.87 2.06 -19.81
N GLU A 36 -3.55 2.60 -20.98
CA GLU A 36 -2.78 1.87 -22.01
C GLU A 36 -1.26 1.89 -21.76
N SER A 37 -0.83 2.40 -20.60
CA SER A 37 0.58 2.54 -20.24
C SER A 37 1.01 1.48 -19.23
N ALA A 38 2.17 0.87 -19.48
CA ALA A 38 2.72 -0.13 -18.59
C ALA A 38 3.21 0.51 -17.27
N MET A 39 2.67 0.05 -16.15
CA MET A 39 3.12 0.36 -14.79
C MET A 39 3.24 -0.94 -14.00
N ASP A 40 4.28 -1.05 -13.18
CA ASP A 40 4.45 -2.19 -12.26
C ASP A 40 4.44 -1.69 -10.82
N PHE A 41 3.33 -1.90 -10.12
CA PHE A 41 3.17 -1.47 -8.74
C PHE A 41 4.05 -2.25 -7.75
N ASN A 42 4.53 -3.45 -8.11
CA ASN A 42 5.46 -4.21 -7.27
C ASN A 42 6.84 -3.56 -7.21
N SER A 43 7.18 -2.75 -8.21
CA SER A 43 8.45 -2.01 -8.24
C SER A 43 8.46 -0.79 -7.31
N PHE A 44 7.32 -0.42 -6.73
CA PHE A 44 7.19 0.79 -5.95
C PHE A 44 7.74 0.55 -4.54
N GLU A 45 8.60 1.45 -4.07
CA GLU A 45 8.96 1.51 -2.65
C GLU A 45 7.71 1.72 -1.79
N ILE A 46 7.53 0.87 -0.78
CA ILE A 46 6.50 1.02 0.25
C ILE A 46 7.06 1.85 1.41
N PHE A 47 6.38 2.95 1.71
CA PHE A 47 6.79 3.90 2.73
C PHE A 47 5.69 4.12 3.77
N PHE A 48 6.08 4.06 5.04
CA PHE A 48 5.22 4.34 6.20
C PHE A 48 5.80 5.56 6.92
N PRO A 49 5.33 6.79 6.63
CA PRO A 49 5.79 7.97 7.33
C PRO A 49 5.27 7.99 8.78
N PRO A 50 5.94 8.74 9.67
CA PRO A 50 5.36 9.04 10.97
C PRO A 50 4.07 9.85 10.79
N VAL A 51 3.00 9.36 11.40
CA VAL A 51 1.68 10.02 11.45
C VAL A 51 1.23 10.18 12.90
N PRO A 52 0.36 11.15 13.23
CA PRO A 52 -0.28 11.21 14.55
C PRO A 52 -0.92 9.87 14.90
N ARG A 53 -0.64 9.37 16.10
CA ARG A 53 -1.09 8.05 16.55
C ARG A 53 -2.45 8.14 17.22
N GLU A 54 -3.27 7.13 17.01
CA GLU A 54 -4.52 6.97 17.74
C GLU A 54 -4.21 6.47 19.15
N GLU A 55 -4.77 7.13 20.18
CA GLU A 55 -4.51 6.85 21.60
C GLU A 55 -5.63 6.07 22.31
N ASN A 56 -6.64 5.58 21.58
CA ASN A 56 -7.85 4.96 22.14
C ASN A 56 -7.66 3.52 22.62
#